data_AF-A0A0Q5PIB6-F1
#
_entry.id   AF-A0A0Q5PIB6-F1
#
_cell.length_a   1.000
_cell.length_b   1.000
_cell.length_c   1.000
_cell.angle_alpha   90.00
_cell.angle_beta   90.00
_cell.angle_gamma   90.00
#
_symmetry.space_group_name_H-M   'P 1'
#
loop_
_entity.id
_entity.type
_entity.pdbx_description
1 polymer ?
#
loop_
_entity_poly.entity_id
_entity_poly.type
_entity_poly.pdbx_seq_one_letter_code
_entity_poly.pdbx_strand_id
1 'polypeptide(L)'
;MAAILLMMFLSIVPQGPVMATFDHLPPVVAGNDALKGHGHAPIASVEVPPLQGLAIPDIAERELVEVPVAGALGCSRKRWLVKFRRQVGETAPLADGAFAVTEIAPVDGGTCPSDRYVAIRGLGIDRAFAALGYLNDVRSRRVKVKLSCRDTTGSGMCRNSRTIQASLEEYTPSAVTQVADVITLWLGARDQLRIAVSYSTSRANRISIRRDIPPPA
;
A
#
# COMPACT_ATOMS: atom_id res chain seq x y z
N MET A 1 37.80 -44.19 34.56
CA MET A 1 37.99 -43.20 33.48
C MET A 1 36.75 -43.22 32.62
N ALA A 2 35.91 -42.18 32.70
CA ALA A 2 34.68 -42.07 31.92
C ALA A 2 34.92 -41.07 30.78
N ALA A 3 34.74 -41.53 29.53
CA ALA A 3 34.82 -40.69 28.35
C ALA A 3 33.49 -39.96 28.16
N ILE A 4 33.51 -38.63 28.28
CA ILE A 4 32.36 -37.77 27.98
C ILE A 4 32.35 -37.53 26.47
N LEU A 5 31.37 -38.11 25.79
CA LEU A 5 31.10 -37.91 24.38
C LEU A 5 30.35 -36.58 24.22
N LEU A 6 31.04 -35.54 23.75
CA LEU A 6 30.46 -34.24 23.46
C LEU A 6 29.73 -34.29 22.11
N MET A 7 28.42 -34.52 22.12
CA MET A 7 27.58 -34.35 20.92
C MET A 7 27.45 -32.86 20.59
N MET A 8 28.27 -32.38 19.65
CA MET A 8 28.07 -31.09 18.99
C MET A 8 26.81 -31.16 18.13
N PHE A 9 25.71 -30.59 18.61
CA PHE A 9 24.58 -30.24 17.76
C PHE A 9 24.99 -29.07 16.87
N LEU A 10 25.34 -29.36 15.61
CA LEU A 10 25.38 -28.35 14.56
C LEU A 10 23.94 -27.89 14.30
N SER A 11 23.60 -26.72 14.86
CA SER A 11 22.39 -26.00 14.48
C SER A 11 22.54 -25.55 13.03
N ILE A 12 21.98 -26.31 12.09
CA ILE A 12 21.78 -25.87 10.72
C ILE A 12 20.73 -24.77 10.78
N VAL A 13 21.17 -23.50 10.75
CA VAL A 13 20.27 -22.37 10.56
C VAL A 13 19.76 -22.48 9.12
N PRO A 14 18.44 -22.64 8.87
CA PRO A 14 17.93 -22.68 7.51
C PRO A 14 18.18 -21.32 6.85
N GLN A 15 19.11 -21.29 5.90
CA GLN A 15 19.37 -20.13 5.07
C GLN A 15 18.18 -19.94 4.12
N GLY A 16 17.36 -18.92 4.35
CA GLY A 16 16.33 -18.52 3.40
C GLY A 16 16.95 -18.10 2.05
N PRO A 17 16.19 -18.12 0.95
CA PRO A 17 16.69 -17.80 -0.38
C PRO A 17 17.31 -16.39 -0.45
N VAL A 18 18.47 -16.29 -1.12
CA VAL A 18 19.14 -15.03 -1.48
C VAL A 18 18.28 -14.26 -2.49
N MET A 19 18.35 -12.93 -2.55
CA MET A 19 17.48 -12.02 -3.30
C MET A 19 17.53 -12.30 -4.80
N ALA A 20 18.73 -12.63 -5.31
CA ALA A 20 18.89 -13.07 -6.69
C ALA A 20 18.12 -14.37 -6.97
N THR A 21 18.03 -15.28 -6.00
CA THR A 21 17.20 -16.48 -6.09
C THR A 21 15.72 -16.15 -5.88
N PHE A 22 15.42 -15.24 -4.96
CA PHE A 22 14.07 -14.81 -4.58
C PHE A 22 13.28 -14.27 -5.76
N ASP A 23 13.92 -13.44 -6.61
CA ASP A 23 13.30 -12.88 -7.81
C ASP A 23 12.96 -13.93 -8.87
N HIS A 24 13.52 -15.13 -8.75
CA HIS A 24 13.29 -16.25 -9.66
C HIS A 24 12.40 -17.34 -9.05
N LEU A 25 11.99 -17.21 -7.79
CA LEU A 25 11.07 -18.15 -7.16
C LEU A 25 9.65 -17.94 -7.68
N PRO A 26 8.84 -19.01 -7.80
CA PRO A 26 7.41 -18.87 -7.98
C PRO A 26 6.81 -18.02 -6.86
N PRO A 27 5.84 -17.11 -7.13
CA PRO A 27 5.34 -16.16 -6.14
C PRO A 27 4.88 -16.79 -4.83
N VAL A 28 4.19 -17.94 -4.90
CA VAL A 28 3.74 -18.70 -3.72
C VAL A 28 4.91 -19.17 -2.86
N VAL A 29 6.00 -19.63 -3.48
CA VAL A 29 7.21 -20.10 -2.77
C VAL A 29 7.93 -18.91 -2.14
N ALA A 30 8.12 -17.83 -2.90
CA ALA A 30 8.69 -16.58 -2.39
C ALA A 30 7.92 -16.04 -1.18
N GLY A 31 6.58 -16.10 -1.23
CA GLY A 31 5.69 -15.77 -0.12
C GLY A 31 5.95 -16.59 1.13
N ASN A 32 5.86 -17.92 1.01
CA ASN A 32 6.04 -18.83 2.14
C ASN A 32 7.41 -18.68 2.81
N ASP A 33 8.45 -18.40 2.01
CA ASP A 33 9.81 -18.23 2.52
C ASP A 33 10.01 -16.85 3.19
N ALA A 34 9.63 -15.76 2.53
CA ALA A 34 9.88 -14.40 3.05
C ALA A 34 8.90 -13.96 4.13
N LEU A 35 7.70 -14.55 4.20
CA LEU A 35 6.66 -14.22 5.17
C LEU A 35 6.46 -15.34 6.19
N LYS A 36 7.45 -16.23 6.36
CA LYS A 36 7.40 -17.31 7.34
C LYS A 36 7.08 -16.77 8.74
N GLY A 37 6.04 -17.32 9.37
CA GLY A 37 5.57 -16.86 10.69
C GLY A 37 4.55 -15.72 10.65
N HIS A 38 4.26 -15.15 9.47
CA HIS A 38 3.18 -14.19 9.27
C HIS A 38 1.92 -14.87 8.73
N GLY A 39 0.74 -14.42 9.18
CA GLY A 39 -0.54 -14.84 8.61
C GLY A 39 -0.78 -14.19 7.25
N HIS A 40 -0.34 -14.85 6.18
CA HIS A 40 -0.49 -14.39 4.79
C HIS A 40 -1.30 -15.38 3.94
N ALA A 41 -1.97 -14.87 2.92
CA ALA A 41 -2.64 -15.66 1.88
C ALA A 41 -1.64 -16.05 0.76
N PRO A 42 -2.03 -16.89 -0.22
CA PRO A 42 -1.17 -17.17 -1.37
C PRO A 42 -0.76 -15.88 -2.08
N ILE A 43 0.52 -15.77 -2.44
CA ILE A 43 1.07 -14.63 -3.18
C ILE A 43 0.84 -14.83 -4.68
N ALA A 44 0.24 -13.82 -5.31
CA ALA A 44 -0.02 -13.75 -6.75
C ALA A 44 1.17 -13.19 -7.53
N SER A 45 1.85 -12.18 -6.99
CA SER A 45 3.00 -11.52 -7.64
C SER A 45 4.06 -11.07 -6.64
N VAL A 46 5.30 -11.00 -7.12
CA VAL A 46 6.44 -10.35 -6.46
C VAL A 46 6.84 -9.17 -7.33
N GLU A 47 6.89 -7.98 -6.73
CA GLU A 47 7.09 -6.72 -7.43
C GLU A 47 8.28 -5.96 -6.82
N VAL A 48 9.00 -5.21 -7.67
CA VAL A 48 9.99 -4.25 -7.19
C VAL A 48 9.26 -2.94 -6.91
N PRO A 49 9.29 -2.42 -5.66
CA PRO A 49 8.64 -1.17 -5.36
C PRO A 49 9.24 -0.04 -6.21
N PRO A 50 8.44 0.95 -6.64
CA PRO A 50 8.98 2.12 -7.31
C PRO A 50 9.96 2.85 -6.39
N LEU A 51 11.02 3.43 -6.96
CA LEU A 51 12.03 4.17 -6.20
C LEU A 51 11.39 5.41 -5.55
N GLN A 52 11.13 5.34 -4.25
CA GLN A 52 10.62 6.48 -3.47
C GLN A 52 11.79 7.14 -2.73
N GLY A 53 12.35 8.21 -3.31
CA GLY A 53 13.40 9.01 -2.67
C GLY A 53 14.79 8.38 -2.71
N LEU A 54 15.58 8.61 -1.64
CA LEU A 54 16.95 8.09 -1.50
C LEU A 54 16.91 6.59 -1.18
N ALA A 55 17.24 5.75 -2.16
CA ALA A 55 17.45 4.33 -1.93
C ALA A 55 18.45 4.14 -0.78
N ILE A 56 18.06 3.42 0.27
CA ILE A 56 18.95 3.16 1.40
C ILE A 56 20.07 2.24 0.88
N PRO A 57 21.35 2.66 0.96
CA PRO A 57 22.46 1.81 0.61
C PRO A 57 22.36 0.48 1.36
N ASP A 58 22.67 -0.61 0.68
CA ASP A 58 22.67 -1.97 1.24
C ASP A 58 21.31 -2.55 1.65
N ILE A 59 20.20 -1.89 1.30
CA ILE A 59 18.86 -2.47 1.45
C ILE A 59 18.24 -2.70 0.07
N ALA A 60 17.59 -3.84 -0.08
CA ALA A 60 16.67 -4.08 -1.17
C ALA A 60 15.28 -4.39 -0.62
N GLU A 61 14.26 -3.94 -1.36
CA GLU A 61 12.87 -4.13 -0.99
C GLU A 61 12.13 -4.90 -2.08
N ARG A 62 11.18 -5.73 -1.67
CA ARG A 62 10.20 -6.37 -2.56
C ARG A 62 8.80 -6.20 -2.01
N GLU A 63 7.85 -6.01 -2.90
CA GLU A 63 6.43 -6.08 -2.57
C GLU A 63 5.89 -7.46 -2.96
N LEU A 64 5.30 -8.20 -2.03
CA LEU A 64 4.56 -9.43 -2.30
C LEU A 64 3.07 -9.13 -2.23
N VAL A 65 2.35 -9.50 -3.29
CA VAL A 65 0.94 -9.17 -3.44
C VAL A 65 0.12 -10.44 -3.30
N GLU A 66 -0.78 -10.48 -2.32
CA GLU A 66 -1.67 -11.62 -2.14
C GLU A 66 -2.70 -11.74 -3.28
N VAL A 67 -3.11 -12.97 -3.57
CA VAL A 67 -4.30 -13.25 -4.38
C VAL A 67 -5.49 -12.56 -3.73
N PRO A 68 -6.25 -11.74 -4.48
CA PRO A 68 -7.37 -11.02 -3.90
C PRO A 68 -8.54 -11.96 -3.57
N VAL A 69 -9.21 -11.63 -2.47
CA VAL A 69 -10.37 -12.36 -1.97
C VAL A 69 -11.60 -11.47 -2.07
N ALA A 70 -12.67 -11.99 -2.65
CA ALA A 70 -13.96 -11.32 -2.71
C ALA A 70 -14.63 -11.33 -1.33
N GLY A 71 -15.16 -10.19 -0.92
CA GLY A 71 -15.96 -10.01 0.28
C GLY A 71 -17.25 -9.26 0.00
N ALA A 72 -18.02 -8.97 1.05
CA ALA A 72 -19.37 -8.40 0.93
C ALA A 72 -19.42 -7.02 0.24
N LEU A 73 -18.41 -6.17 0.47
CA LEU A 73 -18.36 -4.80 -0.08
C LEU A 73 -17.49 -4.67 -1.33
N GLY A 74 -16.69 -5.68 -1.65
CA GLY A 74 -15.68 -5.62 -2.69
C GLY A 74 -14.57 -6.63 -2.44
N CYS A 75 -13.45 -6.42 -3.11
CA CYS A 75 -12.28 -7.28 -2.98
C CYS A 75 -11.27 -6.69 -2.00
N SER A 76 -10.56 -7.58 -1.31
CA SER A 76 -9.45 -7.22 -0.43
C SER A 76 -8.26 -8.14 -0.64
N ARG A 77 -7.06 -7.61 -0.39
CA ARG A 77 -5.80 -8.37 -0.35
C ARG A 77 -4.82 -7.68 0.58
N LYS A 78 -3.74 -8.35 0.97
CA LYS A 78 -2.57 -7.65 1.54
C LYS A 78 -1.47 -7.50 0.50
N ARG A 79 -0.75 -6.39 0.62
CA ARG A 79 0.52 -6.13 -0.03
C ARG A 79 1.59 -6.03 1.05
N TRP A 80 2.57 -6.92 0.99
CA TRP A 80 3.64 -7.04 1.96
C TRP A 80 4.88 -6.38 1.42
N LEU A 81 5.48 -5.44 2.16
CA LEU A 81 6.83 -4.96 1.90
C LEU A 81 7.79 -5.81 2.72
N VAL A 82 8.75 -6.46 2.06
CA VAL A 82 9.85 -7.19 2.71
C VAL A 82 11.19 -6.54 2.40
N LYS A 83 12.08 -6.54 3.37
CA LYS A 83 13.40 -5.93 3.28
C LYS A 83 14.49 -7.00 3.34
N PHE A 84 15.46 -6.89 2.45
CA PHE A 84 16.64 -7.73 2.38
C PHE A 84 17.88 -6.86 2.59
N ARG A 85 18.86 -7.36 3.34
CA ARG A 85 20.21 -6.78 3.32
C ARG A 85 20.89 -7.17 2.02
N ARG A 86 21.53 -6.24 1.34
CA ARG A 86 22.47 -6.53 0.25
C ARG A 86 23.84 -6.78 0.88
N GLN A 87 24.15 -8.03 1.22
CA GLN A 87 25.53 -8.45 1.49
C GLN A 87 26.02 -9.35 0.37
N VAL A 88 27.33 -9.36 0.13
CA VAL A 88 27.96 -10.26 -0.85
C VAL A 88 27.81 -11.69 -0.34
N GLY A 89 26.96 -12.48 -1.00
CA GLY A 89 26.84 -13.93 -0.80
C GLY A 89 25.63 -14.41 0.00
N GLU A 90 25.02 -13.58 0.85
CA GLU A 90 23.84 -13.98 1.64
C GLU A 90 22.88 -12.80 1.82
N THR A 91 21.62 -12.98 1.43
CA THR A 91 20.58 -11.95 1.64
C THR A 91 19.30 -12.64 2.12
N ALA A 92 19.27 -13.02 3.40
CA ALA A 92 18.02 -13.44 4.02
C ALA A 92 17.08 -12.23 4.21
N PRO A 93 15.75 -12.43 4.18
CA PRO A 93 14.81 -11.41 4.62
C PRO A 93 15.12 -11.01 6.06
N LEU A 94 15.05 -9.71 6.35
CA LEU A 94 15.24 -9.20 7.70
C LEU A 94 14.08 -9.69 8.59
N ALA A 95 14.40 -10.26 9.74
CA ALA A 95 13.44 -10.92 10.64
C ALA A 95 12.25 -10.02 11.02
N ASP A 96 12.49 -8.71 11.19
CA ASP A 96 11.45 -7.69 11.47
C ASP A 96 11.22 -6.74 10.29
N GLY A 97 11.62 -7.16 9.08
CA GLY A 97 11.58 -6.35 7.87
C GLY A 97 10.27 -6.42 7.08
N ALA A 98 9.31 -7.23 7.52
CA ALA A 98 8.06 -7.46 6.82
C ALA A 98 6.92 -6.58 7.37
N PHE A 99 6.27 -5.82 6.49
CA PHE A 99 5.11 -4.99 6.84
C PHE A 99 3.99 -5.16 5.82
N ALA A 100 2.76 -5.38 6.29
CA ALA A 100 1.58 -5.52 5.43
C ALA A 100 0.75 -4.24 5.37
N VAL A 101 0.29 -3.91 4.17
CA VAL A 101 -0.78 -2.95 3.91
C VAL A 101 -1.98 -3.72 3.39
N THR A 102 -3.15 -3.49 3.96
CA THR A 102 -4.39 -3.99 3.35
C THR A 102 -4.76 -3.09 2.17
N GLU A 103 -5.18 -3.68 1.06
CA GLU A 103 -5.68 -2.96 -0.10
C GLU A 103 -7.08 -3.45 -0.46
N ILE A 104 -7.92 -2.55 -0.97
CA ILE A 104 -9.29 -2.85 -1.36
C ILE A 104 -9.58 -2.38 -2.80
N ALA A 105 -10.48 -3.07 -3.48
CA ALA A 105 -10.98 -2.67 -4.79
C ALA A 105 -12.47 -3.00 -4.90
N PRO A 106 -13.28 -2.23 -5.64
CA PRO A 106 -14.62 -2.69 -6.01
C PRO A 106 -14.51 -3.96 -6.88
N VAL A 107 -15.55 -4.80 -6.86
CA VAL A 107 -15.67 -5.93 -7.79
C VAL A 107 -15.83 -5.43 -9.22
N ASP A 108 -15.23 -6.13 -10.18
CA ASP A 108 -15.36 -5.86 -11.61
C ASP A 108 -15.91 -7.11 -12.31
N GLY A 109 -17.08 -6.97 -12.95
CA GLY A 109 -17.78 -8.10 -13.58
C GLY A 109 -18.09 -9.28 -12.65
N GLY A 110 -18.22 -9.06 -11.33
CA GLY A 110 -18.43 -10.11 -10.34
C GLY A 110 -17.16 -10.83 -9.88
N THR A 111 -15.99 -10.40 -10.33
CA THR A 111 -14.68 -10.97 -9.94
C THR A 111 -13.80 -9.91 -9.31
N CYS A 112 -12.73 -10.36 -8.63
CA CYS A 112 -11.72 -9.44 -8.14
C CYS A 112 -10.78 -9.02 -9.27
N PRO A 113 -10.61 -7.71 -9.51
CA PRO A 113 -9.63 -7.26 -10.48
C PRO A 113 -8.22 -7.66 -10.02
N SER A 114 -7.26 -7.70 -10.94
CA SER A 114 -5.84 -7.85 -10.60
C SER A 114 -5.18 -6.52 -10.23
N ASP A 115 -5.78 -5.41 -10.66
CA ASP A 115 -5.28 -4.03 -10.56
C ASP A 115 -6.23 -3.11 -9.80
N ARG A 116 -5.91 -1.79 -9.75
CA ARG A 116 -6.78 -0.73 -9.20
C ARG A 116 -7.15 -0.88 -7.71
N TYR A 117 -6.25 -1.45 -6.93
CA TYR A 117 -6.38 -1.54 -5.48
C TYR A 117 -5.98 -0.23 -4.78
N VAL A 118 -6.75 0.13 -3.75
CA VAL A 118 -6.55 1.29 -2.90
C VAL A 118 -6.02 0.82 -1.55
N ALA A 119 -4.84 1.30 -1.15
CA ALA A 119 -4.26 0.97 0.15
C ALA A 119 -5.05 1.60 1.31
N ILE A 120 -5.25 0.88 2.42
CA ILE A 120 -5.94 1.41 3.61
C ILE A 120 -5.00 1.44 4.82
N ARG A 121 -5.04 2.53 5.60
CA ARG A 121 -4.24 2.67 6.84
C ARG A 121 -5.02 3.41 7.93
N GLY A 122 -5.06 2.86 9.14
CA GLY A 122 -5.72 3.50 10.30
C GLY A 122 -7.24 3.42 10.29
N LEU A 123 -7.84 2.66 9.36
CA LEU A 123 -9.29 2.42 9.29
C LEU A 123 -9.59 1.01 8.77
N GLY A 124 -10.79 0.49 9.10
CA GLY A 124 -11.29 -0.79 8.60
C GLY A 124 -11.85 -0.72 7.17
N ILE A 125 -12.02 -1.89 6.54
CA ILE A 125 -12.47 -2.06 5.15
C ILE A 125 -13.80 -1.33 4.88
N ASP A 126 -14.81 -1.50 5.74
CA ASP A 126 -16.13 -0.89 5.54
C ASP A 126 -16.08 0.64 5.48
N ARG A 127 -15.31 1.25 6.40
CA ARG A 127 -15.11 2.70 6.43
C ARG A 127 -14.32 3.19 5.23
N ALA A 128 -13.37 2.41 4.73
CA ALA A 128 -12.62 2.75 3.54
C ALA A 128 -13.50 2.71 2.28
N PHE A 129 -14.36 1.70 2.12
CA PHE A 129 -15.36 1.68 1.05
C PHE A 129 -16.35 2.84 1.15
N ALA A 130 -16.81 3.18 2.36
CA ALA A 130 -17.66 4.36 2.57
C ALA A 130 -16.95 5.67 2.18
N ALA A 131 -15.66 5.82 2.49
CA ALA A 131 -14.87 6.98 2.09
C ALA A 131 -14.70 7.08 0.56
N LEU A 132 -14.48 5.95 -0.12
CA LEU A 132 -14.43 5.88 -1.57
C LEU A 132 -15.78 6.22 -2.21
N GLY A 133 -16.88 5.73 -1.64
CA GLY A 133 -18.24 6.10 -2.04
C GLY A 133 -18.49 7.59 -1.88
N TYR A 134 -18.10 8.17 -0.74
CA TYR A 134 -18.22 9.61 -0.50
C TYR A 134 -17.43 10.45 -1.51
N LEU A 135 -16.20 10.05 -1.85
CA LEU A 135 -15.42 10.71 -2.91
C LEU A 135 -16.15 10.65 -4.26
N ASN A 136 -16.77 9.51 -4.60
CA ASN A 136 -17.54 9.39 -5.83
C ASN A 136 -18.80 10.27 -5.84
N ASP A 137 -19.46 10.46 -4.69
CA ASP A 137 -20.58 11.38 -4.57
C ASP A 137 -20.14 12.84 -4.70
N VAL A 138 -18.99 13.20 -4.14
CA VAL A 138 -18.38 14.53 -4.31
C VAL A 138 -18.04 14.77 -5.79
N ARG A 139 -17.39 13.79 -6.44
CA ARG A 139 -17.07 13.83 -7.88
C ARG A 139 -18.34 13.97 -8.72
N SER A 140 -19.37 13.21 -8.40
CA SER A 140 -20.63 13.25 -9.15
C SER A 140 -21.53 14.43 -8.76
N ARG A 141 -21.06 15.32 -7.87
CA ARG A 141 -21.82 16.46 -7.31
C ARG A 141 -23.16 16.06 -6.68
N ARG A 142 -23.27 14.81 -6.20
CA ARG A 142 -24.46 14.30 -5.50
C ARG A 142 -24.57 14.83 -4.08
N VAL A 143 -23.45 15.30 -3.52
CA VAL A 143 -23.38 15.94 -2.21
C VAL A 143 -22.88 17.38 -2.34
N LYS A 144 -23.48 18.29 -1.56
CA LYS A 144 -23.07 19.69 -1.52
C LYS A 144 -22.01 19.89 -0.44
N VAL A 145 -20.81 20.31 -0.84
CA VAL A 145 -19.66 20.48 0.04
C VAL A 145 -19.05 21.87 -0.07
N LYS A 146 -18.42 22.33 1.00
CA LYS A 146 -17.54 23.51 0.99
C LYS A 146 -16.11 23.04 0.73
N LEU A 147 -15.50 23.57 -0.33
CA LEU A 147 -14.17 23.20 -0.76
C LEU A 147 -13.15 24.26 -0.30
N SER A 148 -12.08 23.80 0.32
CA SER A 148 -10.85 24.56 0.53
C SER A 148 -9.75 23.91 -0.29
N CYS A 149 -9.03 24.67 -1.13
CA CYS A 149 -8.05 24.11 -2.05
C CYS A 149 -6.70 24.84 -1.93
N ARG A 150 -5.61 24.08 -1.84
CA ARG A 150 -4.23 24.57 -1.89
C ARG A 150 -3.43 23.76 -2.91
N ASP A 151 -2.76 24.47 -3.82
CA ASP A 151 -1.88 23.91 -4.84
C ASP A 151 -0.57 24.69 -4.85
N THR A 152 0.53 24.05 -4.47
CA THR A 152 1.87 24.66 -4.46
C THR A 152 2.66 24.38 -5.75
N THR A 153 2.06 23.67 -6.71
CA THR A 153 2.75 23.20 -7.93
C THR A 153 2.59 24.13 -9.13
N GLY A 154 1.74 25.15 -9.03
CA GLY A 154 1.42 26.05 -10.14
C GLY A 154 0.53 25.42 -11.23
N SER A 155 -0.05 24.24 -11.00
CA SER A 155 -0.88 23.54 -11.99
C SER A 155 -2.19 24.25 -12.35
N GLY A 156 -2.63 25.18 -11.50
CA GLY A 156 -3.91 25.86 -11.66
C GLY A 156 -5.11 25.04 -11.16
N MET A 157 -4.87 23.91 -10.50
CA MET A 157 -5.92 23.06 -9.93
C MET A 157 -6.90 23.85 -9.04
N CYS A 158 -6.38 24.70 -8.17
CA CYS A 158 -7.17 25.49 -7.21
C CYS A 158 -7.70 26.82 -7.76
N ARG A 159 -7.71 27.03 -9.08
CA ARG A 159 -8.14 28.31 -9.69
C ARG A 159 -9.62 28.58 -9.48
N ASN A 160 -10.48 27.58 -9.65
CA ASN A 160 -11.92 27.70 -9.41
C ASN A 160 -12.57 26.32 -9.22
N SER A 161 -13.87 26.29 -8.91
CA SER A 161 -14.59 25.03 -8.67
C SER A 161 -14.60 24.09 -9.89
N ARG A 162 -14.54 24.62 -11.13
CA ARG A 162 -14.50 23.80 -12.34
C ARG A 162 -13.17 23.07 -12.47
N THR A 163 -12.05 23.77 -12.25
CA THR A 163 -10.71 23.15 -12.32
C THR A 163 -10.51 22.14 -11.20
N ILE A 164 -10.97 22.46 -9.97
CA ILE A 164 -10.94 21.52 -8.85
C ILE A 164 -11.70 20.24 -9.21
N GLN A 165 -12.92 20.39 -9.73
CA GLN A 165 -13.76 19.26 -10.08
C GLN A 165 -13.14 18.37 -11.17
N ALA A 166 -12.63 18.99 -12.24
CA ALA A 166 -11.95 18.27 -13.32
C ALA A 166 -10.74 17.47 -12.78
N SER A 167 -9.93 18.08 -11.90
CA SER A 167 -8.83 17.37 -11.25
C SER A 167 -9.30 16.25 -10.32
N LEU A 168 -10.41 16.41 -9.59
CA LEU A 168 -10.92 15.30 -8.78
C LEU A 168 -11.37 14.12 -9.63
N GLU A 169 -11.93 14.35 -10.81
CA GLU A 169 -12.38 13.31 -11.75
C GLU A 169 -11.22 12.60 -12.45
N GLU A 170 -10.13 13.32 -12.76
CA GLU A 170 -8.96 12.80 -13.48
C GLU A 170 -8.17 11.76 -12.67
N TYR A 171 -7.91 12.00 -11.39
CA TYR A 171 -6.96 11.19 -10.63
C TYR A 171 -7.64 10.01 -9.91
N THR A 172 -7.09 8.82 -10.04
CA THR A 172 -7.61 7.62 -9.33
C THR A 172 -7.17 7.60 -7.87
N PRO A 173 -8.01 7.14 -6.93
CA PRO A 173 -7.58 6.91 -5.55
C PRO A 173 -6.51 5.81 -5.49
N SER A 174 -5.48 6.02 -4.68
CA SER A 174 -4.41 5.04 -4.44
C SER A 174 -4.23 4.70 -2.96
N ALA A 175 -4.69 5.56 -2.05
CA ALA A 175 -4.80 5.20 -0.64
C ALA A 175 -5.95 5.94 0.08
N VAL A 176 -6.45 5.34 1.15
CA VAL A 176 -7.30 5.97 2.16
C VAL A 176 -6.61 5.81 3.51
N THR A 177 -6.39 6.93 4.18
CA THR A 177 -5.75 6.96 5.50
C THR A 177 -6.65 7.67 6.50
N GLN A 178 -6.73 7.17 7.72
CA GLN A 178 -7.39 7.86 8.82
C GLN A 178 -6.39 8.10 9.95
N VAL A 179 -6.32 9.36 10.39
CA VAL A 179 -5.58 9.76 11.59
C VAL A 179 -6.54 10.57 12.45
N ALA A 180 -6.79 10.10 13.67
CA ALA A 180 -7.85 10.63 14.54
C ALA A 180 -9.20 10.67 13.80
N ASP A 181 -9.85 11.83 13.72
CA ASP A 181 -11.15 12.03 13.10
C ASP A 181 -11.07 12.40 11.61
N VAL A 182 -9.87 12.54 11.05
CA VAL A 182 -9.65 13.00 9.67
C VAL A 182 -9.39 11.81 8.75
N ILE A 183 -10.23 11.69 7.73
CA ILE A 183 -10.03 10.78 6.60
C ILE A 183 -9.35 11.56 5.48
N THR A 184 -8.29 10.99 4.90
CA THR A 184 -7.60 11.51 3.73
C THR A 184 -7.60 10.46 2.63
N LEU A 185 -8.14 10.81 1.46
CA LEU A 185 -8.00 10.06 0.23
C LEU A 185 -6.84 10.64 -0.58
N TRP A 186 -5.90 9.78 -0.93
CA TRP A 186 -4.76 10.12 -1.77
C TRP A 186 -5.06 9.73 -3.20
N LEU A 187 -5.04 10.69 -4.10
CA LEU A 187 -5.30 10.50 -5.53
C LEU A 187 -4.02 10.62 -6.34
N GLY A 188 -3.90 9.84 -7.42
CA GLY A 188 -2.70 9.73 -8.25
C GLY A 188 -1.85 8.50 -7.92
N ALA A 189 -0.93 8.16 -8.81
CA ALA A 189 -0.06 7.00 -8.66
C ALA A 189 0.91 7.16 -7.47
N ARG A 190 1.43 6.04 -6.94
CA ARG A 190 2.31 6.02 -5.76
C ARG A 190 3.66 6.70 -6.00
N ASP A 191 4.14 6.71 -7.23
CA ASP A 191 5.42 7.23 -7.72
C ASP A 191 5.29 8.62 -8.34
N GLN A 192 4.07 9.17 -8.38
CA GLN A 192 3.78 10.47 -8.96
C GLN A 192 3.33 11.44 -7.89
N LEU A 193 3.16 12.69 -8.31
CA LEU A 193 2.58 13.72 -7.50
C LEU A 193 1.15 13.36 -7.07
N ARG A 194 0.88 13.41 -5.75
CA ARG A 194 -0.42 12.99 -5.18
C ARG A 194 -1.24 14.19 -4.73
N ILE A 195 -2.56 14.07 -4.90
CA ILE A 195 -3.55 15.01 -4.39
C ILE A 195 -4.15 14.41 -3.11
N ALA A 196 -4.07 15.13 -2.00
CA ALA A 196 -4.75 14.77 -0.76
C ALA A 196 -6.13 15.41 -0.73
N VAL A 197 -7.16 14.60 -0.53
CA VAL A 197 -8.55 15.03 -0.31
C VAL A 197 -8.95 14.61 1.10
N SER A 198 -9.08 15.57 2.00
CA SER A 198 -9.27 15.32 3.42
C SER A 198 -10.59 15.89 3.93
N TYR A 199 -11.25 15.17 4.84
CA TYR A 199 -12.41 15.66 5.58
C TYR A 199 -12.44 15.06 6.99
N SER A 200 -13.02 15.82 7.93
CA SER A 200 -13.31 15.29 9.27
C SER A 200 -14.62 14.50 9.23
N THR A 201 -14.64 13.33 9.86
CA THR A 201 -15.85 12.51 10.05
C THR A 201 -16.96 13.25 10.79
N SER A 202 -16.61 14.21 11.65
CA SER A 202 -17.58 15.07 12.35
C SER A 202 -18.13 16.23 11.49
N ARG A 203 -17.44 16.57 10.39
CA ARG A 203 -17.75 17.71 9.52
C ARG A 203 -17.53 17.35 8.05
N ALA A 204 -18.17 16.29 7.59
CA ALA A 204 -17.98 15.76 6.23
C ALA A 204 -18.29 16.80 5.13
N ASN A 205 -19.18 17.77 5.41
CA ASN A 205 -19.54 18.83 4.46
C ASN A 205 -18.42 19.85 4.15
N ARG A 206 -17.25 19.74 4.78
CA ARG A 206 -16.06 20.55 4.48
C ARG A 206 -14.93 19.64 4.03
N ILE A 207 -14.45 19.88 2.82
CA ILE A 207 -13.36 19.11 2.22
C ILE A 207 -12.17 20.03 1.99
N SER A 208 -10.99 19.57 2.39
CA SER A 208 -9.71 20.20 2.09
C SER A 208 -9.02 19.42 0.99
N ILE A 209 -8.57 20.11 -0.05
CA ILE A 209 -7.83 19.55 -1.18
C ILE A 209 -6.44 20.16 -1.17
N ARG A 210 -5.41 19.32 -1.18
CA ARG A 210 -4.01 19.76 -1.14
C ARG A 210 -3.18 19.02 -2.17
N ARG A 211 -2.36 19.77 -2.90
CA ARG A 211 -1.38 19.27 -3.88
C ARG A 211 -0.04 19.92 -3.58
N ASP A 212 0.92 19.13 -3.09
CA ASP A 212 2.24 19.60 -2.65
C ASP A 212 3.40 18.85 -3.33
N ILE A 213 4.55 19.54 -3.44
CA ILE A 213 5.85 18.94 -3.82
C ILE A 213 6.85 19.20 -2.67
N PRO A 214 7.51 18.15 -2.13
CA PRO A 214 7.27 16.73 -2.41
C PRO A 214 5.89 16.29 -1.87
N PRO A 215 5.36 15.11 -2.29
CA PRO A 215 4.21 14.52 -1.62
C PRO A 215 4.47 14.44 -0.10
N PRO A 216 3.47 14.68 0.76
CA PRO A 216 3.65 14.54 2.21
C PRO A 216 4.10 13.12 2.55
N ALA A 217 5.08 13.02 3.46
CA ALA A 217 5.62 11.76 3.97
C ALA A 217 4.57 10.92 4.71
#